data_AF-A0A161M286-F1
#
_entry.id   AF-A0A161M286-F1
#
_cell.length_a   1.000
_cell.length_b   1.000
_cell.length_c   1.000
_cell.angle_alpha   90.00
_cell.angle_beta   90.00
_cell.angle_gamma   90.00
#
_symmetry.space_group_name_H-M   'P 1'
#
loop_
_entity.id
_entity.type
_entity.pdbx_description
1 polymer ?
#
loop_
_entity_poly.entity_id
_entity_poly.type
_entity_poly.pdbx_seq_one_letter_code
_entity_poly.pdbx_strand_id
1 'polypeptide(L)'
;MAGRGRGRASLSFNVEALGIQQGEALPGPVLQPPPSYPVLETVTAPIYPSLKFGETLQYKKDFLNFYTRLRVDVEEVAKPGNKRCFDSTSTSSSQNKKERPQLNYEWTRFPAELR
;
A
#
# COMPACT_ATOMS: atom_id res chain seq x y z
N MET A 1 -23.16 -38.27 26.89
CA MET A 1 -21.81 -38.84 27.05
C MET A 1 -20.91 -37.79 27.66
N ALA A 2 -20.49 -37.99 28.91
CA ALA A 2 -19.75 -37.03 29.71
C ALA A 2 -18.25 -37.07 29.36
N GLY A 3 -17.74 -35.99 28.77
CA GLY A 3 -16.32 -35.83 28.49
C GLY A 3 -15.52 -35.58 29.77
N ARG A 4 -14.96 -36.65 30.34
CA ARG A 4 -13.96 -36.58 31.43
C ARG A 4 -12.64 -36.04 30.87
N GLY A 5 -12.43 -34.73 30.94
CA GLY A 5 -11.13 -34.09 30.71
C GLY A 5 -10.21 -34.25 31.93
N ARG A 6 -9.14 -35.04 31.78
CA ARG A 6 -8.11 -35.26 32.79
C ARG A 6 -7.26 -34.00 32.98
N GLY A 7 -7.03 -33.63 34.24
CA GLY A 7 -5.87 -32.86 34.70
C GLY A 7 -5.77 -31.41 34.22
N ARG A 8 -5.99 -30.46 35.13
CA ARG A 8 -5.41 -29.11 34.97
C ARG A 8 -3.89 -29.31 34.87
N ALA A 9 -3.31 -29.21 33.67
CA ALA A 9 -1.86 -29.25 33.51
C ALA A 9 -1.27 -28.08 34.30
N SER A 10 -0.40 -28.38 35.27
CA SER A 10 0.35 -27.34 35.97
C SER A 10 1.23 -26.63 34.96
N LEU A 11 1.07 -25.31 34.85
CA LEU A 11 1.95 -24.48 34.03
C LEU A 11 3.36 -24.50 34.65
N SER A 12 4.40 -24.34 33.82
CA SER A 12 5.79 -24.29 34.27
C SER A 12 6.14 -23.03 35.09
N PHE A 13 5.19 -22.11 35.23
CA PHE A 13 5.34 -20.85 35.97
C PHE A 13 4.23 -20.72 37.03
N ASN A 14 4.48 -19.89 38.04
CA ASN A 14 3.54 -19.66 39.12
C ASN A 14 2.36 -18.76 38.67
N VAL A 15 1.16 -19.31 38.67
CA VAL A 15 -0.09 -18.63 38.28
C VAL A 15 -0.57 -17.64 39.34
N GLU A 16 -0.30 -17.91 40.62
CA GLU A 16 -0.69 -17.04 41.74
C GLU A 16 0.10 -15.72 41.74
N ALA A 17 1.34 -15.76 41.26
CA ALA A 17 2.17 -14.56 41.06
C ALA A 17 1.61 -13.63 39.97
N LEU A 18 0.77 -14.16 39.07
CA LEU A 18 0.04 -13.36 38.07
C LEU A 18 -1.27 -12.79 38.61
N GLY A 19 -1.58 -13.04 39.90
CA GLY A 19 -2.79 -12.58 40.57
C GLY A 19 -4.00 -13.49 40.40
N ILE A 20 -3.87 -14.64 39.73
CA ILE A 20 -4.96 -15.60 39.53
C ILE A 20 -4.91 -16.63 40.67
N GLN A 21 -5.91 -16.59 41.54
CA GLN A 21 -5.98 -17.47 42.71
C GLN A 21 -6.37 -18.90 42.32
N GLN A 22 -6.04 -19.87 43.17
CA GLN A 22 -6.42 -21.26 42.97
C GLN A 22 -7.96 -21.40 42.93
N GLY A 23 -8.48 -21.91 41.81
CA GLY A 23 -9.92 -22.07 41.60
C GLY A 23 -10.59 -20.89 40.87
N GLU A 24 -9.88 -19.79 40.66
CA GLU A 24 -10.35 -18.66 39.85
C GLU A 24 -10.45 -19.05 38.36
N ALA A 25 -11.35 -18.39 37.63
CA ALA A 25 -11.62 -18.68 36.24
C ALA A 25 -10.48 -18.15 35.36
N LEU A 26 -9.74 -19.05 34.70
CA LEU A 26 -8.78 -18.69 33.66
C LEU A 26 -9.50 -18.12 32.44
N PRO A 27 -8.84 -17.23 31.66
CA PRO A 27 -9.39 -16.78 30.38
C PRO A 27 -9.70 -18.00 29.50
N GLY A 28 -10.87 -17.98 28.86
CA GLY A 28 -11.33 -19.09 28.04
C GLY A 28 -10.42 -19.36 26.83
N PRO A 29 -10.35 -20.61 26.35
CA PRO A 29 -9.60 -20.92 25.14
C PRO A 29 -10.24 -20.25 23.92
N VAL A 30 -9.43 -19.57 23.12
CA VAL A 30 -9.86 -18.98 21.85
C VAL A 30 -9.84 -20.07 20.78
N LEU A 31 -11.03 -20.51 20.33
CA LEU A 31 -11.18 -21.62 19.37
C LEU A 31 -10.87 -21.22 17.91
N GLN A 32 -11.00 -19.94 17.59
CA GLN A 32 -10.80 -19.40 16.24
C GLN A 32 -10.03 -18.08 16.33
N PRO A 33 -9.06 -17.81 15.44
CA PRO A 33 -8.38 -16.53 15.42
C PRO A 33 -9.37 -15.37 15.18
N PRO A 34 -9.08 -14.17 15.68
CA PRO A 34 -9.89 -13.00 15.40
C PRO A 34 -9.92 -12.71 13.89
N PRO A 35 -11.00 -12.07 13.39
CA PRO A 35 -11.10 -11.70 11.99
C PRO A 35 -10.03 -10.68 11.60
N SER A 36 -9.63 -10.66 10.32
CA SER A 36 -8.64 -9.70 9.80
C SER A 36 -9.10 -8.23 9.90
N TYR A 37 -10.42 -8.02 9.86
CA TYR A 37 -11.06 -6.72 10.01
C TYR A 37 -12.07 -6.79 11.17
N PRO A 38 -11.69 -6.39 12.38
CA PRO A 38 -12.64 -6.29 13.49
C PRO A 38 -13.68 -5.22 13.20
N VAL A 39 -14.89 -5.39 13.75
CA VAL A 39 -15.95 -4.39 13.63
C VAL A 39 -15.57 -3.15 14.45
N LEU A 40 -15.59 -1.99 13.80
CA LEU A 40 -15.32 -0.71 14.45
C LEU A 40 -16.61 -0.16 15.07
N GLU A 41 -16.52 0.40 16.27
CA GLU A 41 -17.65 1.05 16.95
C GLU A 41 -18.08 2.35 16.24
N THR A 42 -17.13 3.03 15.58
CA THR A 42 -17.36 4.31 14.90
C THR A 42 -16.92 4.25 13.44
N VAL A 43 -17.69 4.91 12.58
CA VAL A 43 -17.37 5.09 11.15
C VAL A 43 -16.77 6.47 10.92
N THR A 44 -15.89 6.59 9.92
CA THR A 44 -15.31 7.88 9.52
C THR A 44 -16.39 8.88 9.11
N ALA A 45 -16.21 10.15 9.46
CA ALA A 45 -17.14 11.22 9.09
C ALA A 45 -17.26 11.36 7.55
N PRO A 46 -18.48 11.63 7.03
CA PRO A 46 -18.68 11.83 5.61
C PRO A 46 -17.99 13.11 5.11
N ILE A 47 -17.49 13.07 3.87
CA ILE A 47 -16.93 14.24 3.22
C ILE A 47 -18.07 15.04 2.56
N TYR A 48 -18.23 16.30 2.94
CA TYR A 48 -19.24 17.19 2.34
C TYR A 48 -18.67 17.90 1.11
N PRO A 49 -19.24 17.71 -0.10
CA PRO A 49 -18.75 18.37 -1.30
C PRO A 49 -19.10 19.86 -1.25
N SER A 50 -18.08 20.70 -1.09
CA SER A 50 -18.19 22.15 -1.31
C SER A 50 -17.63 22.52 -2.68
N LEU A 51 -18.01 23.70 -3.19
CA LEU A 51 -17.46 24.19 -4.46
C LEU A 51 -15.92 24.27 -4.41
N LYS A 52 -15.37 24.79 -3.32
CA LYS A 52 -13.91 24.89 -3.09
C LYS A 52 -13.23 23.51 -3.06
N PHE A 53 -13.90 22.50 -2.50
CA PHE A 53 -13.40 21.13 -2.52
C PHE A 53 -13.34 20.57 -3.95
N GLY A 54 -14.38 20.81 -4.75
CA GLY A 54 -14.41 20.42 -6.17
C GLY A 54 -13.30 21.07 -6.99
N GLU A 55 -13.11 22.39 -6.85
CA GLU A 55 -12.02 23.15 -7.48
C GLU A 55 -10.65 22.57 -7.12
N THR A 56 -10.42 22.30 -5.83
CA THR A 56 -9.14 21.75 -5.33
C THR A 56 -8.89 20.33 -5.84
N LEU A 57 -9.94 19.51 -5.90
CA LEU A 57 -9.84 18.14 -6.41
C LEU A 57 -9.52 18.13 -7.90
N GLN A 58 -10.17 19.00 -8.67
CA GLN A 58 -9.89 19.17 -10.09
C GLN A 58 -8.44 19.62 -10.32
N TYR A 59 -8.00 20.65 -9.58
CA TYR A 59 -6.61 21.10 -9.62
C TYR A 59 -5.62 19.97 -9.30
N LYS A 60 -5.88 19.17 -8.25
CA LYS A 60 -5.05 18.01 -7.90
C LYS A 60 -4.95 17.01 -9.04
N LYS A 61 -6.07 16.70 -9.72
CA LYS A 61 -6.08 15.80 -10.87
C LYS A 61 -5.27 16.35 -12.03
N ASP A 62 -5.47 17.62 -12.36
CA ASP A 62 -4.78 18.29 -13.47
C ASP A 62 -3.28 18.37 -13.21
N PHE A 63 -2.88 18.65 -11.97
CA PHE A 63 -1.49 18.62 -11.54
C PHE A 63 -0.89 17.22 -11.73
N LEU A 64 -1.54 16.17 -11.21
CA LEU A 64 -1.05 14.80 -11.40
C LEU A 64 -0.93 14.41 -12.87
N ASN A 65 -1.92 14.78 -13.70
CA ASN A 65 -1.90 14.55 -15.14
C ASN A 65 -0.78 15.31 -15.86
N PHE A 66 -0.43 16.49 -15.37
CA PHE A 66 0.67 17.26 -15.90
C PHE A 66 2.01 16.60 -15.58
N TYR A 67 2.22 16.19 -14.31
CA TYR A 67 3.48 15.55 -13.89
C TYR A 67 3.67 14.13 -14.44
N THR A 68 2.60 13.37 -14.65
CA THR A 68 2.71 12.07 -15.33
C THR A 68 3.17 12.20 -16.77
N ARG A 69 2.85 13.32 -17.44
CA ARG A 69 3.37 13.64 -18.79
C ARG A 69 4.78 14.22 -18.76
N LEU A 70 5.11 14.98 -17.72
CA LEU A 70 6.46 15.53 -17.50
C LEU A 70 7.46 14.52 -16.96
N ARG A 71 7.01 13.35 -16.52
CA ARG A 71 7.91 12.26 -16.15
C ARG A 71 8.73 11.96 -17.40
N VAL A 72 9.90 12.57 -17.47
CA VAL A 72 11.03 12.04 -18.21
C VAL A 72 11.26 10.73 -17.50
N ASP A 73 10.67 9.68 -18.07
CA ASP A 73 11.02 8.34 -17.67
C ASP A 73 12.56 8.35 -17.71
N VAL A 74 13.17 8.18 -16.54
CA VAL A 74 14.47 7.53 -16.49
C VAL A 74 14.14 6.16 -17.05
N GLU A 75 14.10 6.06 -18.38
CA GLU A 75 13.89 4.83 -19.09
C GLU A 75 15.05 3.98 -18.58
N GLU A 76 14.75 3.06 -17.65
CA GLU A 76 15.68 2.01 -17.33
C GLU A 76 16.02 1.42 -18.68
N VAL A 77 17.28 1.57 -19.11
CA VAL A 77 17.72 1.13 -20.42
C VAL A 77 17.33 -0.34 -20.53
N ALA A 78 16.26 -0.60 -21.27
CA ALA A 78 15.68 -1.92 -21.35
C ALA A 78 16.76 -2.80 -21.97
N LYS A 79 17.31 -3.73 -21.18
CA LYS A 79 18.25 -4.73 -21.69
C LYS A 79 17.53 -5.46 -22.81
N PRO A 80 18.08 -5.56 -24.03
CA PRO A 80 17.40 -6.23 -25.13
C PRO A 80 17.20 -7.71 -24.78
N GLY A 81 16.02 -8.05 -24.26
CA GLY A 81 15.58 -9.42 -24.07
C GLY A 81 15.35 -10.05 -25.44
N ASN A 82 15.75 -11.32 -25.57
CA ASN A 82 15.67 -12.10 -26.81
C ASN A 82 14.37 -11.86 -27.59
N LYS A 83 14.52 -11.50 -28.86
CA LYS A 83 13.44 -11.27 -29.85
C LYS A 83 12.60 -12.54 -30.01
N ARG A 84 11.53 -12.71 -29.23
CA ARG A 84 10.50 -13.71 -29.51
C ARG A 84 9.12 -13.08 -29.37
N CYS A 85 8.37 -13.19 -30.46
CA CYS A 85 7.00 -12.72 -30.71
C CYS A 85 6.80 -11.20 -30.75
N PHE A 86 7.16 -10.64 -31.91
CA PHE A 86 6.63 -9.37 -32.39
C PHE A 86 5.34 -9.67 -33.16
N ASP A 87 4.19 -9.55 -32.51
CA ASP A 87 2.91 -9.48 -33.23
C ASP A 87 2.81 -8.08 -33.83
N SER A 88 2.47 -7.99 -35.13
CA SER A 88 2.46 -6.75 -35.92
C SER A 88 1.48 -5.67 -35.43
N THR A 89 0.66 -5.98 -34.42
CA THR A 89 -0.20 -5.05 -33.69
C THR A 89 0.51 -4.32 -32.55
N SER A 90 1.75 -4.68 -32.23
CA SER A 90 2.60 -4.06 -31.19
C SER A 90 3.23 -2.73 -31.61
N THR A 91 2.86 -2.19 -32.77
CA THR A 91 3.33 -0.88 -33.23
C THR A 91 2.50 0.27 -32.64
N SER A 92 2.08 0.17 -31.37
CA SER A 92 1.56 1.32 -30.62
C SER A 92 2.68 2.19 -30.03
N SER A 93 3.95 1.82 -30.23
CA SER A 93 5.13 2.64 -29.93
C SER A 93 5.27 3.89 -30.79
N SER A 94 4.48 4.02 -31.87
CA SER A 94 4.47 5.22 -32.72
C SER A 94 3.31 6.19 -32.44
N GLN A 95 2.31 5.83 -31.62
CA GLN A 95 1.09 6.65 -31.48
C GLN A 95 1.00 7.49 -30.21
N ASN A 96 1.98 7.41 -29.30
CA ASN A 96 2.12 8.37 -28.20
C ASN A 96 3.51 8.99 -28.16
N LYS A 97 4.09 9.29 -29.32
CA LYS A 97 5.09 10.36 -29.42
C LYS A 97 4.37 11.72 -29.34
N LYS A 98 3.45 11.88 -28.38
CA LYS A 98 2.95 13.20 -27.98
C LYS A 98 4.21 13.97 -27.62
N GLU A 99 4.45 15.07 -28.32
CA GLU A 99 5.64 15.90 -28.22
C GLU A 99 6.02 16.05 -26.75
N ARG A 100 7.05 15.30 -26.32
CA ARG A 100 7.57 15.44 -24.97
C ARG A 100 8.15 16.85 -24.91
N PRO A 101 7.79 17.67 -23.92
CA PRO A 101 8.39 19.00 -23.80
C PRO A 101 9.90 18.82 -23.65
N GLN A 102 10.67 19.46 -24.53
CA GLN A 102 12.12 19.46 -24.43
C GLN A 102 12.51 20.23 -23.17
N LEU A 103 13.13 19.56 -22.21
CA LEU A 103 13.62 20.19 -20.99
C LEU A 103 14.94 20.89 -21.29
N ASN A 104 14.94 22.22 -21.21
CA ASN A 104 16.14 23.03 -21.32
C ASN A 104 16.79 23.15 -19.94
N TYR A 105 17.96 22.53 -19.77
CA TYR A 105 18.72 22.57 -18.53
C TYR A 105 19.77 23.68 -18.56
N GLU A 106 19.74 24.56 -17.57
CA GLU A 106 20.76 25.58 -17.34
C GLU A 106 21.97 24.96 -16.61
N TRP A 107 22.89 24.37 -17.36
CA TRP A 107 24.10 23.69 -16.86
C TRP A 107 25.09 24.58 -16.09
N THR A 108 24.81 25.88 -15.98
CA THR A 108 25.57 26.84 -15.17
C THR A 108 25.24 26.72 -13.67
N ARG A 109 24.06 26.19 -13.33
CA ARG A 109 23.57 26.03 -11.95
C ARG A 109 23.87 24.65 -11.35
N PHE A 110 24.31 23.72 -12.19
CA PHE A 110 24.62 22.35 -11.78
C PHE A 110 26.13 22.18 -11.58
N PRO A 111 26.55 21.32 -10.63
CA PRO A 111 27.94 20.91 -10.51
C PRO A 111 28.49 20.34 -11.82
N ALA A 112 29.79 20.51 -12.04
CA ALA A 112 30.45 20.04 -13.27
C ALA A 112 30.36 18.51 -13.47
N GLU A 113 30.15 17.74 -12.39
CA GLU A 113 30.05 16.28 -12.40
C GLU A 113 28.78 15.73 -13.07
N LEU A 114 27.76 16.57 -13.32
CA LEU A 114 26.49 16.14 -13.91
C LEU A 114 26.43 16.27 -15.45
N ARG A 115 27.49 16.81 -16.07
CA ARG A 115 27.61 16.92 -17.53
C ARG A 115 28.11 15.64 -18.17
#